data_AF-A0A6C0EID5-F1
#
_entry.id   AF-A0A6C0EID5-F1
#
_cell.length_a   1.000
_cell.length_b   1.000
_cell.length_c   1.000
_cell.angle_alpha   90.00
_cell.angle_beta   90.00
_cell.angle_gamma   90.00
#
_symmetry.space_group_name_H-M   'P 1'
#
loop_
_entity.id
_entity.type
_entity.pdbx_description
1 polymer ?
#
loop_
_entity_poly.entity_id
_entity_poly.type
_entity_poly.pdbx_seq_one_letter_code
_entity_poly.pdbx_strand_id
1 'polypeptide(L)'
;MDLEIQNLIESDKKSNMINYNEIVDNFILLKNNSENQILDDNILKLLDELFGNTINKKCKKIKKTNNILKNNKIQQKKDSVENKVNLILNKLSENNINNLIIEFIDTFNQVNIETFEEIQKIFYLKIINEINFVKIYLDFFKLITYIYNKVQNYNLEYFFNIIELKFHLDYNSLDTNAQINDSTGIYLFNNKYEFIIGLNIENNRINNLSLIKNLINNKLLSDKLLLYCDEIILNQQKYLSDIYYWYSLKNNYILSNNEIIKIENLLLKNDINIREKVLLESLIANTSNNNDKSKNIIDFEINNLMDNYYNLILKKKLSIDQSVKDINEYIIKTCKDAIMKNIYCEKIFHYYLIKNFNDKEIDIFNDLIEYLIKLQILLKSNICKGLLLNNNNWDDKIKNYNNINIKMKKLIKCLVNNGITKPIEFLIDKYNN
;
A
#
# COMPACT_ATOMS: atom_id res chain seq x y z
N MET A 1 -13.72 0.41 -11.36
CA MET A 1 -13.23 1.79 -11.19
C MET A 1 -13.03 2.49 -12.53
N ASP A 2 -13.17 1.78 -13.66
CA ASP A 2 -12.95 2.34 -15.00
C ASP A 2 -14.19 2.92 -15.70
N LEU A 3 -15.41 2.75 -15.15
CA LEU A 3 -16.65 3.28 -15.76
C LEU A 3 -17.03 4.70 -15.33
N GLU A 4 -16.72 5.11 -14.09
CA GLU A 4 -17.07 6.46 -13.61
C GLU A 4 -16.14 7.54 -14.18
N ILE A 5 -14.92 7.17 -14.57
CA ILE A 5 -13.98 8.07 -15.25
C ILE A 5 -14.39 8.25 -16.73
N GLN A 6 -14.95 7.23 -17.38
CA GLN A 6 -15.45 7.36 -18.76
C GLN A 6 -16.66 8.31 -18.83
N ASN A 7 -17.58 8.27 -17.85
CA ASN A 7 -18.74 9.14 -17.83
C ASN A 7 -18.42 10.62 -17.52
N LEU A 8 -17.32 10.89 -16.82
CA LEU A 8 -16.82 12.27 -16.60
C LEU A 8 -16.14 12.85 -17.84
N ILE A 9 -15.63 12.01 -18.75
CA ILE A 9 -14.99 12.44 -20.01
C ILE A 9 -16.03 12.73 -21.10
N GLU A 10 -17.24 12.15 -21.02
CA GLU A 10 -18.28 12.36 -22.02
C GLU A 10 -19.12 13.64 -21.79
N SER A 11 -19.16 14.19 -20.58
CA SER A 11 -19.96 15.40 -20.30
C SER A 11 -19.30 16.71 -20.75
N ASP A 12 -17.99 16.75 -20.99
CA ASP A 12 -17.25 17.96 -21.34
C ASP A 12 -16.94 18.10 -22.86
N LYS A 13 -17.39 17.17 -23.70
CA LYS A 13 -17.15 17.17 -25.16
C LYS A 13 -18.05 18.10 -25.98
N LYS A 14 -18.57 19.17 -25.38
CA LYS A 14 -19.35 20.20 -26.10
C LYS A 14 -18.84 21.61 -25.81
N SER A 15 -17.56 21.86 -26.06
CA SER A 15 -17.14 23.16 -26.62
C SER A 15 -15.78 23.04 -27.32
N ASN A 16 -15.71 23.56 -28.55
CA ASN A 16 -14.55 23.75 -29.44
C ASN A 16 -13.15 23.60 -28.81
N MET A 17 -12.70 22.36 -28.59
CA MET A 17 -11.32 22.08 -28.21
C MET A 17 -10.61 21.44 -29.39
N ILE A 18 -9.53 22.08 -29.83
CA ILE A 18 -8.56 21.54 -30.78
C ILE A 18 -8.19 20.13 -30.31
N ASN A 19 -8.40 19.14 -31.18
CA ASN A 19 -8.16 17.73 -30.87
C ASN A 19 -6.65 17.48 -30.75
N TYR A 20 -6.09 17.71 -29.57
CA TYR A 20 -4.66 17.53 -29.28
C TYR A 20 -4.16 16.12 -29.61
N ASN A 21 -5.03 15.11 -29.57
CA ASN A 21 -4.68 13.74 -29.96
C ASN A 21 -4.34 13.66 -31.45
N GLU A 22 -5.08 14.35 -32.32
CA GLU A 22 -4.84 14.35 -33.76
C GLU A 22 -3.55 15.11 -34.13
N ILE A 23 -3.22 16.16 -33.38
CA ILE A 23 -1.94 16.87 -33.54
C ILE A 23 -0.76 15.99 -33.11
N VAL A 24 -0.91 15.27 -31.99
CA VAL A 24 0.11 14.36 -31.47
C VAL A 24 0.31 13.17 -32.41
N ASP A 25 -0.78 12.61 -32.93
CA ASP A 25 -0.74 11.49 -33.88
C ASP A 25 -0.06 11.90 -35.20
N ASN A 26 -0.36 13.10 -35.70
CA ASN A 26 0.32 13.66 -36.87
C ASN A 26 1.82 13.94 -36.61
N PHE A 27 2.18 14.34 -35.39
CA PHE A 27 3.59 14.58 -35.03
C PHE A 27 4.38 13.27 -34.91
N ILE A 28 3.75 12.21 -34.40
CA ILE A 28 4.34 10.86 -34.33
C ILE A 28 4.53 10.28 -35.74
N LEU A 29 3.55 10.48 -36.63
CA LEU A 29 3.65 10.10 -38.05
C LEU A 29 4.78 10.85 -38.76
N LEU A 30 4.93 12.16 -38.51
CA LEU A 30 6.03 12.96 -39.06
C LEU A 30 7.41 12.48 -38.58
N LYS A 31 7.56 12.19 -37.28
CA LYS A 31 8.81 11.72 -36.65
C LYS A 31 9.24 10.34 -37.14
N ASN A 32 8.28 9.44 -37.35
CA ASN A 32 8.55 8.06 -37.72
C ASN A 32 8.63 7.84 -39.24
N ASN A 33 8.36 8.87 -40.05
CA ASN A 33 8.56 8.81 -41.49
C ASN A 33 10.05 8.88 -41.83
N SER A 34 10.59 7.83 -42.44
CA SER A 34 11.99 7.71 -42.82
C SER A 34 12.47 8.82 -43.77
N GLU A 35 11.57 9.40 -44.58
CA GLU A 35 11.88 10.52 -45.47
C GLU A 35 12.13 11.84 -44.72
N ASN A 36 11.61 11.97 -43.49
CA ASN A 36 11.75 13.19 -42.67
C ASN A 36 12.89 13.10 -41.64
N GLN A 37 13.55 11.94 -41.53
CA GLN A 37 14.69 11.75 -40.61
C GLN A 37 16.01 12.24 -41.21
N ILE A 38 16.05 12.49 -42.52
CA ILE A 38 17.21 13.01 -43.23
C ILE A 38 16.78 14.33 -43.88
N LEU A 39 17.28 15.45 -43.36
CA LEU A 39 17.10 16.74 -44.02
C LEU A 39 17.90 16.74 -45.32
N ASP A 40 17.25 17.09 -46.43
CA ASP A 40 17.87 17.24 -47.75
C ASP A 40 19.11 18.16 -47.64
N ASP A 41 20.24 17.72 -48.18
CA ASP A 41 21.51 18.45 -48.17
C ASP A 41 21.37 19.86 -48.78
N ASN A 42 20.41 20.07 -49.68
CA ASN A 42 20.12 21.38 -50.25
C ASN A 42 19.42 22.30 -49.25
N ILE A 43 18.56 21.76 -48.38
CA ILE A 43 17.92 22.51 -47.30
C ILE A 43 18.95 22.84 -46.21
N LEU A 44 19.84 21.91 -45.89
CA LEU A 44 20.96 22.16 -44.96
C LEU A 44 21.88 23.27 -45.48
N LYS A 45 22.23 23.25 -46.77
CA LYS A 45 22.99 24.33 -47.41
C LYS A 45 22.25 25.66 -47.39
N LEU A 46 20.95 25.67 -47.65
CA LEU A 46 20.13 26.88 -47.59
C LEU A 46 20.09 27.46 -46.17
N LEU A 47 20.00 26.61 -45.14
CA LEU A 47 20.04 27.03 -43.73
C LEU A 47 21.43 27.58 -43.36
N ASP A 48 22.51 26.95 -43.82
CA ASP A 48 23.87 27.48 -43.63
C ASP A 48 24.08 28.82 -44.36
N GLU A 49 23.48 29.01 -45.53
CA GLU A 49 23.53 30.30 -46.25
C GLU A 49 22.72 31.40 -45.55
N LEU A 50 21.54 31.04 -45.02
CA LEU A 50 20.64 31.97 -44.33
C LEU A 50 21.15 32.37 -42.94
N PHE A 51 21.81 31.46 -42.22
CA PHE A 51 22.21 31.67 -40.82
C PHE A 51 23.73 31.68 -40.57
N GLY A 52 24.53 31.00 -41.38
CA GLY A 52 25.98 30.87 -41.21
C GLY A 52 26.76 32.18 -41.35
N ASN A 53 26.20 33.16 -42.07
CA ASN A 53 26.84 34.48 -42.26
C ASN A 53 26.61 35.46 -41.09
N THR A 54 25.80 35.12 -40.08
CA THR A 54 25.52 36.05 -38.96
C THR A 54 26.53 35.97 -37.80
N ILE A 55 27.47 35.01 -37.80
CA ILE A 55 28.42 34.82 -36.69
C ILE A 55 29.78 35.52 -36.92
N ASN A 56 30.08 36.03 -38.11
CA ASN A 56 31.35 36.74 -38.38
C ASN A 56 31.33 38.25 -38.06
N LYS A 57 30.71 38.66 -36.94
CA LYS A 57 31.07 39.94 -36.32
C LYS A 57 32.23 39.73 -35.36
N LYS A 58 33.43 40.16 -35.79
CA LYS A 58 34.61 40.37 -34.94
C LYS A 58 34.20 41.08 -33.63
N CYS A 59 33.98 40.32 -32.57
CA CYS A 59 33.87 40.87 -31.22
C CYS A 59 35.24 41.46 -30.84
N LYS A 60 35.27 42.79 -30.68
CA LYS A 60 36.41 43.54 -30.15
C LYS A 60 36.93 42.84 -28.89
N LYS A 61 38.25 42.62 -28.82
CA LYS A 61 38.96 42.14 -27.62
C LYS A 61 38.59 43.02 -26.42
N ILE A 62 37.71 42.53 -25.56
CA ILE A 62 37.54 43.07 -24.21
C ILE A 62 38.80 42.70 -23.45
N LYS A 63 39.54 43.72 -23.00
CA LYS A 63 40.75 43.54 -22.17
C LYS A 63 40.39 42.66 -20.96
N LYS A 64 41.12 41.56 -20.80
CA LYS A 64 41.08 40.69 -19.62
C LYS A 64 41.37 41.55 -18.39
N THR A 65 40.34 41.85 -17.60
CA THR A 65 40.52 42.14 -16.19
C THR A 65 40.66 40.80 -15.46
N ASN A 66 41.77 40.64 -14.75
CA ASN A 66 42.10 39.45 -13.97
C ASN A 66 41.00 39.16 -12.95
N ASN A 67 40.10 38.24 -13.24
CA ASN A 67 39.21 37.67 -12.22
C ASN A 67 39.82 36.38 -11.67
N ILE A 68 40.21 36.48 -10.41
CA ILE A 68 40.86 35.53 -9.51
C ILE A 68 39.96 34.29 -9.19
N LEU A 69 39.03 33.92 -10.08
CA LEU A 69 38.02 32.87 -9.84
C LEU A 69 37.97 31.80 -10.94
N LYS A 70 39.07 31.54 -11.65
CA LYS A 70 39.21 30.37 -12.53
C LYS A 70 39.82 29.19 -11.77
N ASN A 71 39.10 28.68 -10.78
CA ASN A 71 39.41 27.36 -10.25
C ASN A 71 38.49 26.38 -10.97
N ASN A 72 39.01 25.62 -11.95
CA ASN A 72 38.21 24.67 -12.75
C ASN A 72 37.44 23.68 -11.86
N LYS A 73 37.94 23.37 -10.66
CA LYS A 73 37.26 22.55 -9.64
C LYS A 73 35.98 23.20 -9.07
N ILE A 74 35.91 24.53 -9.00
CA ILE A 74 34.72 25.27 -8.51
C ILE A 74 33.66 25.38 -9.62
N GLN A 75 34.10 25.55 -10.88
CA GLN A 75 33.21 25.57 -12.04
C GLN A 75 32.58 24.18 -12.29
N GLN A 76 33.40 23.11 -12.24
CA GLN A 76 32.93 21.73 -12.37
C GLN A 76 31.96 21.31 -11.26
N LYS A 77 32.12 21.83 -10.03
CA LYS A 77 31.11 21.64 -8.98
C LYS A 77 29.81 22.34 -9.36
N LYS A 78 29.82 23.60 -9.80
CA LYS A 78 28.60 24.34 -10.19
C LYS A 78 27.77 23.66 -11.28
N ASP A 79 28.41 22.94 -12.21
CA ASP A 79 27.73 22.32 -13.34
C ASP A 79 27.20 20.88 -13.08
N SER A 80 27.42 20.34 -11.87
CA SER A 80 26.92 19.00 -11.52
C SER A 80 25.39 18.94 -11.48
N VAL A 81 24.85 17.75 -11.78
CA VAL A 81 23.41 17.44 -11.68
C VAL A 81 22.90 17.81 -10.28
N GLU A 82 23.64 17.40 -9.24
CA GLU A 82 23.38 17.75 -7.84
C GLU A 82 23.14 19.24 -7.61
N ASN A 83 24.02 20.12 -8.10
CA ASN A 83 23.87 21.54 -7.85
C ASN A 83 22.72 22.16 -8.64
N LYS A 84 22.50 21.74 -9.88
CA LYS A 84 21.38 22.22 -10.71
C LYS A 84 20.04 21.83 -10.11
N VAL A 85 19.87 20.57 -9.70
CA VAL A 85 18.63 20.11 -9.04
C VAL A 85 18.43 20.88 -7.74
N ASN A 86 19.45 20.98 -6.87
CA ASN A 86 19.33 21.69 -5.60
C ASN A 86 18.97 23.17 -5.77
N LEU A 87 19.49 23.85 -6.80
CA LEU A 87 19.12 25.24 -7.10
C LEU A 87 17.64 25.38 -7.43
N ILE A 88 17.08 24.45 -8.19
CA ILE A 88 15.64 24.44 -8.51
C ILE A 88 14.84 24.12 -7.24
N LEU A 89 15.24 23.10 -6.47
CA LEU A 89 14.54 22.70 -5.25
C LEU A 89 14.50 23.83 -4.21
N ASN A 90 15.58 24.61 -4.08
CA ASN A 90 15.64 25.76 -3.17
C ASN A 90 14.67 26.90 -3.55
N LYS A 91 14.24 26.97 -4.81
CA LYS A 91 13.26 27.97 -5.29
C LYS A 91 11.83 27.52 -5.10
N LEU A 92 11.58 26.25 -4.79
CA LEU A 92 10.22 25.70 -4.75
C LEU A 92 9.35 26.38 -3.68
N SER A 93 8.13 26.69 -4.09
CA SER A 93 7.03 27.15 -3.26
C SER A 93 5.73 26.64 -3.88
N GLU A 94 4.63 26.68 -3.12
CA GLU A 94 3.32 26.19 -3.60
C GLU A 94 2.85 26.91 -4.87
N ASN A 95 3.22 28.18 -5.06
CA ASN A 95 2.73 29.02 -6.16
C ASN A 95 3.58 28.97 -7.44
N ASN A 96 4.76 28.36 -7.42
CA ASN A 96 5.71 28.42 -8.55
C ASN A 96 6.09 27.04 -9.13
N ILE A 97 5.42 25.98 -8.70
CA ILE A 97 5.65 24.59 -9.15
C ILE A 97 5.67 24.50 -10.68
N ASN A 98 4.63 25.00 -11.36
CA ASN A 98 4.51 24.90 -12.83
C ASN A 98 5.66 25.61 -13.56
N ASN A 99 6.06 26.79 -13.10
CA ASN A 99 7.16 27.55 -13.72
C ASN A 99 8.50 26.82 -13.53
N LEU A 100 8.72 26.25 -12.34
CA LEU A 100 9.94 25.52 -12.04
C LEU A 100 9.99 24.16 -12.75
N ILE A 101 8.85 23.57 -13.13
CA ILE A 101 8.84 22.36 -13.97
C ILE A 101 9.39 22.68 -15.35
N ILE A 102 8.97 23.80 -15.94
CA ILE A 102 9.48 24.24 -17.25
C ILE A 102 10.99 24.48 -17.13
N GLU A 103 11.44 25.23 -16.11
CA GLU A 103 12.87 25.45 -15.84
C GLU A 103 13.63 24.11 -15.67
N PHE A 104 13.02 23.13 -15.01
CA PHE A 104 13.61 21.81 -14.82
C PHE A 104 13.76 21.06 -16.15
N ILE A 105 12.72 21.00 -16.97
CA ILE A 105 12.76 20.30 -18.26
C ILE A 105 13.78 20.98 -19.20
N ASP A 106 13.82 22.30 -19.24
CA ASP A 106 14.78 23.05 -20.05
C ASP A 106 16.22 22.78 -19.61
N THR A 107 16.45 22.68 -18.30
CA THR A 107 17.77 22.39 -17.72
C THR A 107 18.20 20.94 -17.95
N PHE A 108 17.24 20.02 -17.98
CA PHE A 108 17.45 18.57 -18.05
C PHE A 108 16.76 17.98 -19.30
N ASN A 109 16.97 18.59 -20.46
CA ASN A 109 16.28 18.20 -21.71
C ASN A 109 16.65 16.79 -22.21
N GLN A 110 17.84 16.29 -21.85
CA GLN A 110 18.34 14.97 -22.21
C GLN A 110 18.90 14.27 -20.97
N VAL A 111 18.04 13.52 -20.29
CA VAL A 111 18.40 12.73 -19.11
C VAL A 111 18.51 11.26 -19.53
N ASN A 112 19.62 10.62 -19.19
CA ASN A 112 19.75 9.17 -19.25
C ASN A 112 19.31 8.54 -17.91
N ILE A 113 19.16 7.21 -17.84
CA ILE A 113 18.67 6.55 -16.63
C ILE A 113 19.56 6.84 -15.40
N GLU A 114 20.88 6.88 -15.56
CA GLU A 114 21.84 7.16 -14.47
C GLU A 114 21.66 8.57 -13.91
N THR A 115 21.47 9.56 -14.78
CA THR A 115 21.19 10.96 -14.39
C THR A 115 19.83 11.06 -13.72
N PHE A 116 18.83 10.31 -14.20
CA PHE A 116 17.53 10.28 -13.55
C PHE A 116 17.60 9.68 -12.16
N GLU A 117 18.36 8.60 -11.97
CA GLU A 117 18.63 8.02 -10.66
C GLU A 117 19.36 9.02 -9.75
N GLU A 118 20.35 9.75 -10.24
CA GLU A 118 21.02 10.81 -9.49
C GLU A 118 20.00 11.89 -9.04
N ILE A 119 19.10 12.32 -9.92
CA ILE A 119 18.00 13.23 -9.60
C ILE A 119 17.15 12.65 -8.46
N GLN A 120 16.71 11.39 -8.55
CA GLN A 120 15.91 10.73 -7.50
C GLN A 120 16.65 10.71 -6.16
N LYS A 121 17.96 10.43 -6.15
CA LYS A 121 18.80 10.51 -4.95
C LYS A 121 18.84 11.90 -4.36
N ILE A 122 19.00 12.94 -5.18
CA ILE A 122 19.04 14.34 -4.72
C ILE A 122 17.71 14.74 -4.09
N PHE A 123 16.59 14.37 -4.72
CA PHE A 123 15.26 14.57 -4.15
C PHE A 123 15.12 13.92 -2.79
N TYR A 124 15.51 12.65 -2.67
CA TYR A 124 15.49 11.94 -1.39
C TYR A 124 16.32 12.67 -0.32
N LEU A 125 17.58 13.00 -0.61
CA LEU A 125 18.45 13.71 0.34
C LEU A 125 17.89 15.06 0.76
N LYS A 126 17.33 15.81 -0.20
CA LYS A 126 16.69 17.10 0.07
C LYS A 126 15.50 16.95 1.01
N ILE A 127 14.63 15.98 0.75
CA ILE A 127 13.46 15.70 1.59
C ILE A 127 13.88 15.28 3.00
N ILE A 128 14.87 14.39 3.13
CA ILE A 128 15.35 13.93 4.44
C ILE A 128 15.93 15.10 5.24
N ASN A 129 16.61 16.05 4.59
CA ASN A 129 17.16 17.23 5.29
C ASN A 129 16.08 18.26 5.63
N GLU A 130 15.02 18.36 4.84
CA GLU A 130 14.02 19.44 4.89
C GLU A 130 12.59 18.90 4.92
N ILE A 131 12.32 18.00 5.87
CA ILE A 131 11.06 17.24 5.94
C ILE A 131 9.80 18.11 6.01
N ASN A 132 9.91 19.34 6.53
CA ASN A 132 8.79 20.27 6.64
C ASN A 132 8.20 20.66 5.26
N PHE A 133 9.00 20.57 4.20
CA PHE A 133 8.61 20.90 2.82
C PHE A 133 8.29 19.65 1.98
N VAL A 134 8.20 18.47 2.60
CA VAL A 134 7.99 17.19 1.92
C VAL A 134 6.82 17.19 0.94
N LYS A 135 5.71 17.86 1.26
CA LYS A 135 4.54 17.93 0.38
C LYS A 135 4.87 18.61 -0.94
N ILE A 136 5.45 19.80 -0.88
CA ILE A 136 5.84 20.59 -2.06
C ILE A 136 6.87 19.81 -2.90
N TYR A 137 7.84 19.17 -2.24
CA TYR A 137 8.84 18.35 -2.93
C TYR A 137 8.22 17.14 -3.63
N LEU A 138 7.31 16.42 -2.97
CA LEU A 138 6.63 15.27 -3.57
C LEU A 138 5.70 15.67 -4.73
N ASP A 139 4.99 16.79 -4.60
CA ASP A 139 4.11 17.29 -5.66
C ASP A 139 4.90 17.67 -6.92
N PHE A 140 6.02 18.39 -6.74
CA PHE A 140 6.94 18.71 -7.82
C PHE A 140 7.57 17.45 -8.43
N PHE A 141 8.04 16.53 -7.58
CA PHE A 141 8.67 15.29 -8.03
C PHE A 141 7.71 14.37 -8.78
N LYS A 142 6.44 14.32 -8.38
CA LYS A 142 5.38 13.56 -9.06
C LYS A 142 5.21 14.02 -10.51
N LEU A 143 5.21 15.34 -10.74
CA LEU A 143 5.07 15.90 -12.08
C LEU A 143 6.29 15.61 -12.95
N ILE A 144 7.50 15.78 -12.40
CA ILE A 144 8.75 15.40 -13.07
C ILE A 144 8.72 13.92 -13.47
N THR A 145 8.38 13.05 -12.53
CA THR A 145 8.32 11.61 -12.76
C THR A 145 7.32 11.26 -13.85
N TYR A 146 6.14 11.88 -13.84
CA TYR A 146 5.14 11.65 -14.87
C TYR A 146 5.67 11.99 -16.27
N ILE A 147 6.38 13.12 -16.42
CA ILE A 147 6.98 13.53 -17.69
C ILE A 147 8.04 12.52 -18.15
N TYR A 148 9.00 12.18 -17.29
CA TYR A 148 10.07 11.23 -17.64
C TYR A 148 9.55 9.81 -17.90
N ASN A 149 8.50 9.40 -17.20
CA ASN A 149 7.84 8.13 -17.48
C ASN A 149 7.18 8.14 -18.87
N LYS A 150 6.47 9.22 -19.24
CA LYS A 150 5.79 9.31 -20.53
C LYS A 150 6.75 9.45 -21.72
N VAL A 151 7.84 10.20 -21.55
CA VAL A 151 8.78 10.51 -22.64
C VAL A 151 9.88 9.46 -22.78
N GLN A 152 10.37 8.91 -21.67
CA GLN A 152 11.57 8.04 -21.64
C GLN A 152 11.33 6.67 -20.98
N ASN A 153 10.12 6.40 -20.48
CA ASN A 153 9.76 5.16 -19.75
C ASN A 153 10.58 4.94 -18.48
N TYR A 154 11.02 6.01 -17.82
CA TYR A 154 11.72 5.92 -16.53
C TYR A 154 10.72 5.82 -15.37
N ASN A 155 11.08 5.07 -14.32
CA ASN A 155 10.24 4.78 -13.17
C ASN A 155 10.91 5.23 -11.84
N LEU A 156 10.17 5.14 -10.73
CA LEU A 156 10.64 5.50 -9.38
C LEU A 156 11.28 4.34 -8.61
N GLU A 157 11.66 3.27 -9.28
CA GLU A 157 12.19 2.07 -8.62
C GLU A 157 13.42 2.40 -7.75
N TYR A 158 14.34 3.22 -8.27
CA TYR A 158 15.52 3.62 -7.52
C TYR A 158 15.17 4.45 -6.26
N PHE A 159 14.22 5.39 -6.35
CA PHE A 159 13.75 6.16 -5.21
C PHE A 159 13.13 5.28 -4.12
N PHE A 160 12.29 4.32 -4.49
CA PHE A 160 11.68 3.39 -3.54
C PHE A 160 12.72 2.46 -2.90
N ASN A 161 13.71 1.99 -3.67
CA ASN A 161 14.80 1.18 -3.14
C ASN A 161 15.63 1.95 -2.10
N ILE A 162 15.89 3.24 -2.30
CA ILE A 162 16.58 4.07 -1.29
C ILE A 162 15.79 4.10 0.01
N ILE A 163 14.48 4.33 -0.06
CA ILE A 163 13.59 4.41 1.10
C ILE A 163 13.55 3.08 1.85
N GLU A 164 13.37 1.98 1.12
CA GLU A 164 13.31 0.62 1.66
C GLU A 164 14.61 0.24 2.36
N LEU A 165 15.76 0.46 1.71
CA LEU A 165 17.07 0.19 2.28
C LEU A 165 17.35 1.04 3.52
N LYS A 166 17.03 2.34 3.48
CA LYS A 166 17.20 3.22 4.65
C LYS A 166 16.34 2.72 5.81
N PHE A 167 15.08 2.40 5.54
CA PHE A 167 14.15 1.91 6.54
C PHE A 167 14.65 0.60 7.17
N HIS A 168 15.10 -0.34 6.35
CA HIS A 168 15.70 -1.58 6.83
C HIS A 168 16.89 -1.33 7.74
N LEU A 169 17.83 -0.45 7.34
CA LEU A 169 19.02 -0.11 8.13
C LEU A 169 18.69 0.61 9.45
N ASP A 170 17.58 1.36 9.51
CA ASP A 170 17.17 2.07 10.72
C ASP A 170 16.68 1.14 11.83
N TYR A 171 16.02 0.04 11.47
CA TYR A 171 15.33 -0.83 12.43
C TYR A 171 15.97 -2.20 12.60
N ASN A 172 16.70 -2.68 11.60
CA ASN A 172 17.48 -3.90 11.70
C ASN A 172 18.94 -3.53 11.95
N SER A 173 19.49 -4.00 13.07
CA SER A 173 20.92 -3.92 13.34
C SER A 173 21.66 -4.85 12.37
N LEU A 174 21.94 -4.39 11.15
CA LEU A 174 22.94 -5.02 10.33
C LEU A 174 24.29 -4.74 10.98
N ASP A 175 24.94 -5.80 11.43
CA ASP A 175 26.38 -5.80 11.63
C ASP A 175 26.99 -5.37 10.29
N THR A 176 27.65 -4.22 10.24
CA THR A 176 28.13 -3.58 9.00
C THR A 176 29.13 -4.44 8.21
N ASN A 177 29.51 -5.61 8.77
CA ASN A 177 30.42 -6.60 8.20
C ASN A 177 29.73 -7.91 7.77
N ALA A 178 28.41 -8.06 7.94
CA ALA A 178 27.70 -9.27 7.53
C ALA A 178 27.60 -9.34 5.99
N GLN A 179 28.50 -10.09 5.36
CA GLN A 179 28.27 -10.66 4.04
C GLN A 179 27.03 -11.58 4.14
N ILE A 180 26.04 -11.29 3.30
CA ILE A 180 24.74 -11.96 3.30
C ILE A 180 24.88 -13.23 2.43
N ASN A 181 24.63 -14.40 3.04
CA ASN A 181 24.63 -15.69 2.35
C ASN A 181 23.28 -15.98 1.69
N ASP A 182 23.35 -16.71 0.57
CA ASP A 182 22.28 -17.03 -0.36
C ASP A 182 21.03 -17.66 0.28
N SER A 183 19.92 -16.90 0.32
CA SER A 183 18.53 -17.40 0.20
C SER A 183 17.45 -16.32 0.45
N THR A 184 17.79 -15.19 1.10
CA THR A 184 16.82 -14.13 1.46
C THR A 184 16.92 -12.85 0.63
N GLY A 185 17.84 -12.79 -0.34
CA GLY A 185 17.87 -11.74 -1.36
C GLY A 185 18.09 -10.33 -0.81
N ILE A 186 19.27 -10.05 -0.23
CA ILE A 186 19.78 -8.68 -0.13
C ILE A 186 21.30 -8.69 -0.40
N TYR A 187 21.69 -8.67 -1.68
CA TYR A 187 22.96 -8.07 -2.09
C TYR A 187 22.64 -6.60 -2.35
N LEU A 188 23.13 -5.62 -1.59
CA LEU A 188 23.02 -4.21 -2.01
C LEU A 188 23.94 -3.24 -1.22
N PHE A 189 25.23 -3.56 -1.09
CA PHE A 189 26.26 -2.49 -1.01
C PHE A 189 27.05 -2.46 -2.31
N ASN A 190 26.34 -2.12 -3.39
CA ASN A 190 26.99 -1.57 -4.57
C ASN A 190 27.26 -0.08 -4.30
N ASN A 191 28.34 0.51 -4.84
CA ASN A 191 28.71 1.93 -4.65
C ASN A 191 27.53 2.92 -4.79
N LYS A 192 26.47 2.53 -5.52
CA LYS A 192 25.24 3.28 -5.75
C LYS A 192 24.47 3.71 -4.48
N TYR A 193 24.51 2.92 -3.41
CA TYR A 193 23.72 3.17 -2.18
C TYR A 193 24.58 3.47 -0.94
N GLU A 194 25.89 3.56 -1.09
CA GLU A 194 26.84 3.79 0.01
C GLU A 194 26.50 5.05 0.83
N PHE A 195 25.93 6.07 0.17
CA PHE A 195 25.53 7.32 0.81
C PHE A 195 24.49 7.15 1.93
N ILE A 196 23.71 6.06 1.92
CA ILE A 196 22.69 5.79 2.94
C ILE A 196 23.32 5.55 4.31
N ILE A 197 24.51 4.95 4.37
CA ILE A 197 25.26 4.71 5.62
C ILE A 197 25.53 6.03 6.35
N GLY A 198 25.83 7.10 5.59
CA GLY A 198 26.06 8.44 6.12
C GLY A 198 24.83 9.10 6.76
N LEU A 199 23.64 8.50 6.64
CA LEU A 199 22.38 9.03 7.15
C LEU A 199 21.91 8.38 8.46
N ASN A 200 22.79 7.70 9.21
CA ASN A 200 22.46 6.95 10.44
C ASN A 200 22.21 7.81 11.69
N ILE A 201 21.62 9.00 11.53
CA ILE A 201 21.28 9.89 12.64
C ILE A 201 19.77 9.78 12.91
N GLU A 202 19.37 9.89 14.18
CA GLU A 202 17.99 9.77 14.63
C GLU A 202 17.01 10.66 13.85
N ASN A 203 17.40 11.91 13.59
CA ASN A 203 16.56 12.85 12.84
C ASN A 203 16.28 12.35 11.40
N ASN A 204 17.26 11.74 10.75
CA ASN A 204 17.09 11.20 9.39
C ASN A 204 16.17 9.99 9.37
N ARG A 205 16.21 9.15 10.42
CA ARG A 205 15.26 8.04 10.60
C ARG A 205 13.83 8.56 10.73
N ILE A 206 13.61 9.53 11.62
CA ILE A 206 12.28 10.15 11.81
C ILE A 206 11.80 10.80 10.51
N ASN A 207 12.70 11.46 9.78
CA ASN A 207 12.35 12.09 8.50
C ASN A 207 12.04 11.06 7.42
N ASN A 208 12.75 9.93 7.37
CA ASN A 208 12.43 8.83 6.45
C ASN A 208 11.06 8.23 6.75
N LEU A 209 10.74 8.02 8.03
CA LEU A 209 9.41 7.57 8.47
C LEU A 209 8.31 8.55 8.05
N SER A 210 8.55 9.85 8.21
CA SER A 210 7.64 10.93 7.78
C SER A 210 7.49 11.00 6.26
N LEU A 211 8.56 10.77 5.50
CA LEU A 211 8.49 10.67 4.03
C LEU A 211 7.60 9.51 3.61
N ILE A 212 7.84 8.30 4.15
CA ILE A 212 7.01 7.12 3.85
C ILE A 212 5.54 7.39 4.14
N LYS A 213 5.24 8.01 5.29
CA LYS A 213 3.88 8.46 5.63
C LYS A 213 3.26 9.37 4.55
N ASN A 214 4.00 10.37 4.08
CA ASN A 214 3.48 11.27 3.04
C ASN A 214 3.25 10.54 1.71
N LEU A 215 4.10 9.57 1.37
CA LEU A 215 3.91 8.73 0.19
C LEU A 215 2.68 7.83 0.30
N ILE A 216 2.38 7.27 1.49
CA ILE A 216 1.16 6.50 1.75
C ILE A 216 -0.07 7.39 1.55
N ASN A 217 -0.07 8.58 2.15
CA ASN A 217 -1.18 9.52 2.05
C ASN A 217 -1.45 9.96 0.60
N ASN A 218 -0.40 10.07 -0.22
CA ASN A 218 -0.49 10.42 -1.63
C ASN A 218 -0.74 9.21 -2.56
N LYS A 219 -0.95 8.00 -2.00
CA LYS A 219 -1.13 6.73 -2.75
C LYS A 219 -0.01 6.45 -3.75
N LEU A 220 1.23 6.80 -3.40
CA LEU A 220 2.41 6.62 -4.25
C LEU A 220 3.20 5.33 -3.92
N LEU A 221 2.90 4.67 -2.80
CA LEU A 221 3.55 3.43 -2.38
C LEU A 221 2.75 2.20 -2.79
N SER A 222 3.46 1.11 -3.08
CA SER A 222 2.85 -0.19 -3.30
C SER A 222 2.46 -0.85 -1.97
N ASP A 223 1.40 -1.65 -1.98
CA ASP A 223 0.96 -2.43 -0.80
C ASP A 223 2.06 -3.38 -0.31
N LYS A 224 2.93 -3.85 -1.21
CA LYS A 224 4.06 -4.73 -0.87
C LYS A 224 5.07 -4.02 0.04
N LEU A 225 5.45 -2.79 -0.29
CA LEU A 225 6.41 -2.02 0.52
C LEU A 225 5.79 -1.62 1.86
N LEU A 226 4.46 -1.38 1.90
CA LEU A 226 3.74 -1.13 3.14
C LEU A 226 3.80 -2.34 4.09
N LEU A 227 3.51 -3.54 3.59
CA LEU A 227 3.57 -4.79 4.37
C LEU A 227 4.99 -5.05 4.88
N TYR A 228 6.01 -4.82 4.04
CA TYR A 228 7.41 -4.94 4.45
C TYR A 228 7.76 -3.99 5.61
N CYS A 229 7.33 -2.72 5.52
CA CYS A 229 7.54 -1.76 6.59
C CYS A 229 6.81 -2.14 7.89
N ASP A 230 5.58 -2.68 7.78
CA ASP A 230 4.79 -3.16 8.93
C ASP A 230 5.52 -4.26 9.70
N GLU A 231 6.07 -5.26 8.98
CA GLU A 231 6.80 -6.35 9.58
C GLU A 231 8.06 -5.89 10.32
N ILE A 232 8.85 -5.01 9.70
CA ILE A 232 10.10 -4.49 10.30
C ILE A 232 9.81 -3.64 11.55
N ILE A 233 8.85 -2.70 11.47
CA ILE A 233 8.52 -1.82 12.60
C ILE A 233 7.98 -2.59 13.81
N LEU A 234 7.26 -3.69 13.58
CA LEU A 234 6.73 -4.51 14.68
C LEU A 234 7.77 -5.45 15.30
N ASN A 235 8.80 -5.83 14.55
CA ASN A 235 9.81 -6.80 15.01
C ASN A 235 11.02 -6.14 15.68
N GLN A 236 11.26 -4.85 15.44
CA GLN A 236 12.32 -4.09 16.10
C GLN A 236 12.04 -3.86 17.60
N GLN A 237 13.10 -3.58 18.37
CA GLN A 237 13.02 -3.47 19.84
C GLN A 237 13.58 -2.15 20.41
N LYS A 238 14.10 -1.26 19.55
CA LYS A 238 14.91 -0.11 19.94
C LYS A 238 14.11 1.19 19.98
N TYR A 239 13.24 1.39 18.98
CA TYR A 239 12.52 2.63 18.75
C TYR A 239 11.01 2.38 18.91
N LEU A 240 10.56 2.14 20.14
CA LEU A 240 9.17 1.72 20.38
C LEU A 240 8.16 2.82 20.07
N SER A 241 8.54 4.08 20.28
CA SER A 241 7.69 5.23 19.91
C SER A 241 7.36 5.30 18.42
N ASP A 242 8.20 4.79 17.54
CA ASP A 242 7.94 4.75 16.10
C ASP A 242 6.79 3.81 15.74
N ILE A 243 6.56 2.75 16.51
CA ILE A 243 5.42 1.83 16.33
C ILE A 243 4.13 2.64 16.51
N TYR A 244 4.05 3.42 17.59
CA TYR A 244 2.91 4.29 17.84
C TYR A 244 2.71 5.28 16.69
N TYR A 245 3.75 5.99 16.28
CA TYR A 245 3.64 6.96 15.19
C TYR A 245 3.20 6.27 13.89
N TRP A 246 3.81 5.16 13.52
CA TRP A 246 3.48 4.43 12.29
C TRP A 246 1.99 4.03 12.22
N TYR A 247 1.46 3.43 13.29
CA TYR A 247 0.08 2.92 13.30
C TYR A 247 -0.97 3.98 13.61
N SER A 248 -0.65 5.01 14.41
CA SER A 248 -1.58 6.12 14.69
C SER A 248 -1.90 6.96 13.46
N LEU A 249 -1.08 6.87 12.42
CA LEU A 249 -1.16 7.71 11.23
C LEU A 249 -1.89 7.06 10.06
N LYS A 250 -2.10 5.74 10.09
CA LYS A 250 -2.98 5.07 9.15
C LYS A 250 -4.42 5.34 9.61
N ASN A 251 -5.06 6.37 9.04
CA ASN A 251 -6.44 6.72 9.37
C ASN A 251 -7.34 5.46 9.32
N ASN A 252 -8.11 5.23 10.38
CA ASN A 252 -9.01 4.08 10.55
C ASN A 252 -8.33 2.70 10.58
N TYR A 253 -7.00 2.61 10.69
CA TYR A 253 -6.33 1.33 10.83
C TYR A 253 -6.66 0.68 12.16
N ILE A 254 -6.93 -0.62 12.08
CA ILE A 254 -7.26 -1.47 13.23
C ILE A 254 -6.11 -2.46 13.32
N LEU A 255 -5.37 -2.40 14.41
CA LEU A 255 -4.40 -3.44 14.72
C LEU A 255 -5.11 -4.79 14.75
N SER A 256 -4.54 -5.76 14.05
CA SER A 256 -4.93 -7.17 14.15
C SER A 256 -4.48 -7.75 15.49
N ASN A 257 -5.11 -8.86 15.91
CA ASN A 257 -4.75 -9.54 17.16
C ASN A 257 -3.26 -9.96 17.19
N ASN A 258 -2.67 -10.34 16.05
CA ASN A 258 -1.25 -10.66 15.98
C ASN A 258 -0.36 -9.45 16.28
N GLU A 259 -0.76 -8.27 15.82
CA GLU A 259 -0.02 -7.02 16.06
C GLU A 259 -0.18 -6.56 17.50
N ILE A 260 -1.40 -6.69 18.06
CA ILE A 260 -1.67 -6.44 19.48
C ILE A 260 -0.79 -7.35 20.35
N ILE A 261 -0.78 -8.66 20.08
CA ILE A 261 0.06 -9.63 20.82
C ILE A 261 1.54 -9.26 20.71
N LYS A 262 2.03 -8.85 19.53
CA LYS A 262 3.41 -8.38 19.37
C LYS A 262 3.70 -7.14 20.23
N ILE A 263 2.80 -6.17 20.24
CA ILE A 263 2.93 -4.95 21.05
C ILE A 263 2.85 -5.26 22.54
N GLU A 264 1.95 -6.14 22.98
CA GLU A 264 1.85 -6.61 24.36
C GLU A 264 3.12 -7.34 24.81
N ASN A 265 3.69 -8.19 23.95
CA ASN A 265 4.95 -8.86 24.22
C ASN A 265 6.11 -7.86 24.35
N LEU A 266 6.10 -6.77 23.56
CA LEU A 266 7.06 -5.68 23.75
C LEU A 266 6.85 -5.03 25.12
N LEU A 267 5.61 -4.72 25.52
CA LEU A 267 5.23 -4.09 26.79
C LEU A 267 5.61 -4.88 28.05
N LEU A 268 5.78 -6.20 27.94
CA LEU A 268 6.18 -7.07 29.06
C LEU A 268 7.68 -6.99 29.40
N LYS A 269 8.50 -6.28 28.61
CA LYS A 269 9.93 -6.12 28.90
C LYS A 269 10.16 -5.14 30.05
N ASN A 270 11.02 -5.51 30.99
CA ASN A 270 11.22 -4.78 32.26
C ASN A 270 11.84 -3.37 32.10
N ASP A 271 12.43 -3.03 30.95
CA ASP A 271 13.22 -1.81 30.75
C ASP A 271 12.57 -0.74 29.84
N ILE A 272 11.26 -0.81 29.62
CA ILE A 272 10.58 0.14 28.73
C ILE A 272 10.38 1.50 29.41
N ASN A 273 10.67 2.56 28.67
CA ASN A 273 10.39 3.92 29.11
C ASN A 273 8.88 4.13 29.32
N ILE A 274 8.48 4.76 30.44
CA ILE A 274 7.09 5.08 30.77
C ILE A 274 6.36 5.76 29.60
N ARG A 275 7.04 6.69 28.91
CA ARG A 275 6.46 7.37 27.73
C ARG A 275 6.12 6.40 26.62
N GLU A 276 7.02 5.48 26.29
CA GLU A 276 6.80 4.49 25.23
C GLU A 276 5.71 3.51 25.63
N LYS A 277 5.69 3.09 26.89
CA LYS A 277 4.63 2.26 27.46
C LYS A 277 3.25 2.91 27.28
N VAL A 278 3.11 4.17 27.70
CA VAL A 278 1.84 4.93 27.55
C VAL A 278 1.42 5.04 26.08
N LEU A 279 2.36 5.32 25.17
CA LEU A 279 2.05 5.41 23.75
C LEU A 279 1.52 4.09 23.19
N LEU A 280 2.20 2.98 23.46
CA LEU A 280 1.78 1.66 22.99
C LEU A 280 0.46 1.19 23.62
N GLU A 281 0.26 1.42 24.92
CA GLU A 281 -1.02 1.15 25.59
C GLU A 281 -2.16 1.98 24.98
N SER A 282 -1.91 3.26 24.66
CA SER A 282 -2.90 4.11 24.01
C SER A 282 -3.26 3.63 22.59
N LEU A 283 -2.29 3.05 21.88
CA LEU A 283 -2.51 2.46 20.56
C LEU A 283 -3.49 1.27 20.66
N ILE A 284 -3.28 0.38 21.64
CA ILE A 284 -4.14 -0.77 21.90
C ILE A 284 -5.55 -0.30 22.35
N ALA A 285 -5.63 0.70 23.23
CA ALA A 285 -6.90 1.23 23.73
C ALA A 285 -7.73 1.94 22.65
N ASN A 286 -7.09 2.63 21.71
CA ASN A 286 -7.78 3.26 20.58
C ASN A 286 -8.35 2.24 19.59
N THR A 287 -7.78 1.05 19.51
CA THR A 287 -8.37 -0.06 18.75
C THR A 287 -9.67 -0.57 19.38
N SER A 288 -9.78 -0.58 20.71
CA SER A 288 -10.93 -1.10 21.45
C SER A 288 -12.09 -0.10 21.62
N ASN A 289 -11.86 1.21 21.53
CA ASN A 289 -12.89 2.25 21.78
C ASN A 289 -13.79 2.63 20.58
N ASN A 290 -13.58 2.09 19.37
CA ASN A 290 -14.52 2.34 18.26
C ASN A 290 -15.65 1.30 18.30
N ASN A 291 -16.81 1.68 18.85
CA ASN A 291 -17.97 0.79 19.09
C ASN A 291 -18.67 0.21 17.85
N ASP A 292 -18.24 0.52 16.62
CA ASP A 292 -18.61 -0.24 15.41
C ASP A 292 -17.68 -1.45 15.13
N LYS A 293 -16.58 -1.61 15.90
CA LYS A 293 -15.54 -2.64 15.71
C LYS A 293 -15.80 -3.97 16.43
N SER A 294 -16.67 -4.04 17.43
CA SER A 294 -16.97 -5.33 18.09
C SER A 294 -17.59 -6.34 17.11
N LYS A 295 -18.37 -5.85 16.14
CA LYS A 295 -18.98 -6.67 15.09
C LYS A 295 -17.95 -7.19 14.08
N ASN A 296 -16.93 -6.40 13.72
CA ASN A 296 -15.90 -6.75 12.74
C ASN A 296 -14.77 -7.63 13.32
N ILE A 297 -14.43 -7.47 14.60
CA ILE A 297 -13.42 -8.29 15.28
C ILE A 297 -13.95 -9.72 15.48
N ILE A 298 -15.20 -9.86 15.94
CA ILE A 298 -15.86 -11.16 16.07
C ILE A 298 -15.98 -11.84 14.69
N ASP A 299 -16.28 -11.08 13.63
CA ASP A 299 -16.32 -11.61 12.27
C ASP A 299 -14.97 -12.20 11.83
N PHE A 300 -13.87 -11.49 12.06
CA PHE A 300 -12.55 -11.95 11.68
C PHE A 300 -12.09 -13.17 12.49
N GLU A 301 -12.35 -13.17 13.81
CA GLU A 301 -12.01 -14.29 14.69
C GLU A 301 -12.78 -15.56 14.33
N ILE A 302 -14.08 -15.44 14.07
CA ILE A 302 -14.92 -16.57 13.64
C ILE A 302 -14.45 -17.08 12.29
N ASN A 303 -14.12 -16.21 11.33
CA ASN A 303 -13.63 -16.62 10.02
C ASN A 303 -12.31 -17.41 10.13
N ASN A 304 -11.36 -16.96 10.95
CA ASN A 304 -10.09 -17.67 11.17
C ASN A 304 -10.27 -18.99 11.92
N LEU A 305 -11.13 -19.01 12.93
CA LEU A 305 -11.47 -20.21 13.71
C LEU A 305 -12.08 -21.28 12.79
N MET A 306 -13.00 -20.87 11.91
CA MET A 306 -13.61 -21.74 10.92
C MET A 306 -12.59 -22.20 9.87
N ASP A 307 -11.81 -21.30 9.28
CA ASP A 307 -10.76 -21.67 8.30
C ASP A 307 -9.73 -22.65 8.90
N ASN A 308 -9.38 -22.50 10.18
CA ASN A 308 -8.53 -23.45 10.90
C ASN A 308 -9.20 -24.81 11.08
N TYR A 309 -10.47 -24.84 11.51
CA TYR A 309 -11.26 -26.06 11.65
C TYR A 309 -11.31 -26.88 10.34
N TYR A 310 -11.62 -26.22 9.21
CA TYR A 310 -11.65 -26.88 7.91
C TYR A 310 -10.27 -27.42 7.52
N ASN A 311 -9.21 -26.63 7.70
CA ASN A 311 -7.85 -27.07 7.38
C ASN A 311 -7.44 -28.28 8.22
N LEU A 312 -7.83 -28.36 9.49
CA LEU A 312 -7.52 -29.50 10.37
C LEU A 312 -8.25 -30.78 9.95
N ILE A 313 -9.53 -30.69 9.59
CA ILE A 313 -10.31 -31.85 9.13
C ILE A 313 -9.84 -32.32 7.75
N LEU A 314 -9.68 -31.39 6.79
CA LEU A 314 -9.35 -31.72 5.41
C LEU A 314 -7.89 -32.15 5.22
N LYS A 315 -6.92 -31.47 5.86
CA LYS A 315 -5.48 -31.75 5.66
C LYS A 315 -4.91 -32.76 6.64
N LYS A 316 -5.37 -32.79 7.89
CA LYS A 316 -4.78 -33.65 8.93
C LYS A 316 -5.60 -34.91 9.24
N LYS A 317 -6.74 -35.14 8.57
CA LYS A 317 -7.65 -36.28 8.80
C LYS A 317 -7.95 -36.51 10.28
N LEU A 318 -8.07 -35.43 11.06
CA LEU A 318 -8.41 -35.51 12.48
C LEU A 318 -9.89 -35.84 12.65
N SER A 319 -10.23 -36.53 13.73
CA SER A 319 -11.64 -36.71 14.12
C SER A 319 -12.25 -35.36 14.48
N ILE A 320 -13.57 -35.24 14.27
CA ILE A 320 -14.35 -34.04 14.59
C ILE A 320 -14.16 -33.67 16.07
N ASP A 321 -14.21 -34.64 16.97
CA ASP A 321 -14.07 -34.42 18.42
C ASP A 321 -12.77 -33.69 18.81
N GLN A 322 -11.66 -33.97 18.12
CA GLN A 322 -10.36 -33.36 18.42
C GLN A 322 -10.23 -31.96 17.80
N SER A 323 -10.96 -31.68 16.72
CA SER A 323 -10.89 -30.41 15.96
C SER A 323 -11.90 -29.38 16.44
N VAL A 324 -12.94 -29.78 17.20
CA VAL A 324 -13.92 -28.86 17.80
C VAL A 324 -13.49 -28.29 19.16
N LYS A 325 -12.39 -28.78 19.75
CA LYS A 325 -11.90 -28.30 21.07
C LYS A 325 -11.69 -26.78 21.10
N ASP A 326 -10.99 -26.24 20.11
CA ASP A 326 -10.68 -24.80 20.03
C ASP A 326 -11.96 -23.97 19.82
N ILE A 327 -12.93 -24.50 19.07
CA ILE A 327 -14.25 -23.89 18.86
C ILE A 327 -15.03 -23.85 20.18
N ASN A 328 -15.04 -24.96 20.90
CA ASN A 328 -15.72 -25.06 22.17
C ASN A 328 -15.11 -24.12 23.22
N GLU A 329 -13.78 -24.12 23.34
CA GLU A 329 -13.06 -23.21 24.23
C GLU A 329 -13.34 -21.74 23.89
N TYR A 330 -13.38 -21.39 22.60
CA TYR A 330 -13.74 -20.04 22.17
C TYR A 330 -15.16 -19.66 22.59
N ILE A 331 -16.16 -20.53 22.33
CA ILE A 331 -17.55 -20.23 22.70
C ILE A 331 -17.70 -20.09 24.22
N ILE A 332 -17.08 -20.96 25.01
CA ILE A 332 -17.16 -20.92 26.47
C ILE A 332 -16.48 -19.64 27.01
N LYS A 333 -15.31 -19.28 26.48
CA LYS A 333 -14.52 -18.14 26.97
C LYS A 333 -15.12 -16.80 26.53
N THR A 334 -15.58 -16.72 25.29
CA THR A 334 -15.94 -15.46 24.61
C THR A 334 -17.45 -15.23 24.55
N CYS A 335 -18.26 -16.27 24.41
CA CYS A 335 -19.72 -16.18 24.28
C CYS A 335 -20.44 -16.58 25.57
N LYS A 336 -20.20 -15.81 26.64
CA LYS A 336 -20.67 -16.12 28.00
C LYS A 336 -22.20 -16.03 28.17
N ASP A 337 -22.86 -15.20 27.37
CA ASP A 337 -24.29 -14.94 27.48
C ASP A 337 -25.07 -15.35 26.21
N ALA A 338 -26.40 -15.37 26.32
CA ALA A 338 -27.27 -15.77 25.22
C ALA A 338 -27.18 -14.80 24.02
N ILE A 339 -26.85 -13.53 24.26
CA ILE A 339 -26.73 -12.51 23.21
C ILE A 339 -25.50 -12.78 22.35
N MET A 340 -24.32 -12.98 22.97
CA MET A 340 -23.10 -13.28 22.23
C MET A 340 -23.17 -14.63 21.51
N LYS A 341 -23.88 -15.62 22.08
CA LYS A 341 -24.17 -16.88 21.38
C LYS A 341 -25.05 -16.69 20.15
N ASN A 342 -26.03 -15.77 20.18
CA ASN A 342 -26.84 -15.44 19.00
C ASN A 342 -26.00 -14.77 17.91
N ILE A 343 -25.13 -13.83 18.30
CA ILE A 343 -24.21 -13.13 17.39
C ILE A 343 -23.25 -14.14 16.75
N TYR A 344 -22.66 -15.03 17.55
CA TYR A 344 -21.80 -16.11 17.06
C TYR A 344 -22.51 -16.98 16.00
N CYS A 345 -23.74 -17.41 16.28
CA CYS A 345 -24.56 -18.16 15.31
C CYS A 345 -24.82 -17.36 14.02
N GLU A 346 -25.19 -16.08 14.12
CA GLU A 346 -25.38 -15.19 12.96
C GLU A 346 -24.13 -15.19 12.06
N LYS A 347 -22.95 -15.01 12.67
CA LYS A 347 -21.68 -14.89 11.95
C LYS A 347 -21.21 -16.20 11.34
N ILE A 348 -21.38 -17.33 12.03
CA ILE A 348 -21.08 -18.64 11.46
C ILE A 348 -21.95 -18.95 10.24
N PHE A 349 -23.25 -18.65 10.32
CA PHE A 349 -24.12 -18.85 9.16
C PHE A 349 -23.76 -17.91 8.02
N HIS A 350 -23.37 -16.67 8.32
CA HIS A 350 -22.85 -15.75 7.30
C HIS A 350 -21.58 -16.32 6.62
N TYR A 351 -20.61 -16.81 7.39
CA TYR A 351 -19.40 -17.45 6.85
C TYR A 351 -19.73 -18.67 5.96
N TYR A 352 -20.65 -19.54 6.40
CA TYR A 352 -21.09 -20.72 5.65
C TYR A 352 -21.69 -20.37 4.29
N LEU A 353 -22.50 -19.31 4.26
CA LEU A 353 -23.16 -18.88 3.04
C LEU A 353 -22.18 -18.21 2.06
N ILE A 354 -21.22 -17.42 2.55
CA ILE A 354 -20.23 -16.71 1.72
C ILE A 354 -19.19 -17.65 1.09
N LYS A 355 -18.64 -18.61 1.84
CA LYS A 355 -17.52 -19.44 1.36
C LYS A 355 -17.95 -20.38 0.24
N ASN A 356 -17.15 -20.52 -0.82
CA ASN A 356 -17.43 -21.45 -1.91
C ASN A 356 -17.11 -22.91 -1.53
N PHE A 357 -17.98 -23.54 -0.75
CA PHE A 357 -17.85 -24.94 -0.35
C PHE A 357 -18.31 -25.93 -1.43
N ASN A 358 -17.58 -27.04 -1.55
CA ASN A 358 -18.03 -28.25 -2.24
C ASN A 358 -18.97 -29.08 -1.35
N ASP A 359 -19.59 -30.13 -1.91
CA ASP A 359 -20.59 -30.93 -1.20
C ASP A 359 -20.07 -31.58 0.09
N LYS A 360 -18.80 -32.04 0.11
CA LYS A 360 -18.19 -32.66 1.30
C LYS A 360 -17.94 -31.63 2.40
N GLU A 361 -17.52 -30.44 2.02
CA GLU A 361 -17.27 -29.33 2.96
C GLU A 361 -18.57 -28.82 3.58
N ILE A 362 -19.66 -28.83 2.81
CA ILE A 362 -20.99 -28.53 3.34
C ILE A 362 -21.39 -29.57 4.40
N ASP A 363 -21.13 -30.85 4.17
CA ASP A 363 -21.47 -31.91 5.11
C ASP A 363 -20.64 -31.77 6.41
N ILE A 364 -19.33 -31.49 6.29
CA ILE A 364 -18.44 -31.22 7.45
C ILE A 364 -18.97 -30.06 8.31
N PHE A 365 -19.48 -28.99 7.68
CA PHE A 365 -20.05 -27.88 8.43
C PHE A 365 -21.33 -28.25 9.17
N ASN A 366 -22.21 -29.03 8.53
CA ASN A 366 -23.44 -29.47 9.16
C ASN A 366 -23.15 -30.40 10.36
N ASP A 367 -22.13 -31.24 10.25
CA ASP A 367 -21.66 -32.08 11.34
C ASP A 367 -21.18 -31.25 12.54
N LEU A 368 -20.49 -30.12 12.30
CA LEU A 368 -20.11 -29.17 13.36
C LEU A 368 -21.33 -28.63 14.10
N ILE A 369 -22.37 -28.19 13.38
CA ILE A 369 -23.59 -27.65 13.99
C ILE A 369 -24.30 -28.73 14.81
N GLU A 370 -24.43 -29.95 14.29
CA GLU A 370 -25.02 -31.08 15.00
C GLU A 370 -24.23 -31.39 16.29
N TYR A 371 -22.90 -31.36 16.22
CA TYR A 371 -22.03 -31.61 17.35
C TYR A 371 -22.16 -30.53 18.44
N LEU A 372 -22.21 -29.25 18.07
CA LEU A 372 -22.41 -28.14 19.00
C LEU A 372 -23.77 -28.18 19.69
N ILE A 373 -24.82 -28.70 19.01
CA ILE A 373 -26.13 -28.97 19.59
C ILE A 373 -26.05 -30.13 20.59
N LYS A 374 -25.41 -31.24 20.22
CA LYS A 374 -25.26 -32.44 21.07
C LYS A 374 -24.54 -32.12 22.38
N LEU A 375 -23.49 -31.29 22.32
CA LEU A 375 -22.75 -30.84 23.50
C LEU A 375 -23.48 -29.76 24.32
N GLN A 376 -24.67 -29.31 23.90
CA GLN A 376 -25.44 -28.25 24.55
C GLN A 376 -24.68 -26.91 24.69
N ILE A 377 -23.64 -26.70 23.88
CA ILE A 377 -22.85 -25.47 23.85
C ILE A 377 -23.70 -24.34 23.25
N LEU A 378 -24.38 -24.63 22.14
CA LEU A 378 -25.36 -23.77 21.49
C LEU A 378 -26.76 -24.35 21.67
N LEU A 379 -27.67 -23.55 22.23
CA LEU A 379 -29.06 -23.96 22.35
C LEU A 379 -29.77 -23.80 21.00
N LYS A 380 -30.81 -24.61 20.79
CA LYS A 380 -31.71 -24.50 19.62
C LYS A 380 -32.22 -23.08 19.41
N SER A 381 -32.53 -22.37 20.50
CA SER A 381 -32.98 -20.97 20.47
C SER A 381 -31.90 -20.00 19.97
N ASN A 382 -30.63 -20.25 20.25
CA ASN A 382 -29.52 -19.42 19.76
C ASN A 382 -29.33 -19.58 18.26
N ILE A 383 -29.40 -20.83 17.78
CA ILE A 383 -29.28 -21.17 16.36
C ILE A 383 -30.41 -20.53 15.57
N CYS A 384 -31.65 -20.62 16.07
CA CYS A 384 -32.80 -20.00 15.42
C CYS A 384 -32.65 -18.48 15.34
N LYS A 385 -32.27 -17.82 16.44
CA LYS A 385 -32.06 -16.37 16.46
C LYS A 385 -30.92 -15.93 15.54
N GLY A 386 -29.79 -16.64 15.53
CA GLY A 386 -28.68 -16.32 14.63
C GLY A 386 -29.07 -16.45 13.15
N LEU A 387 -29.84 -17.47 12.80
CA LEU A 387 -30.34 -17.66 11.43
C LEU A 387 -31.34 -16.55 11.03
N LEU A 388 -32.25 -16.17 11.94
CA LEU A 388 -33.22 -15.10 11.73
C LEU A 388 -32.56 -13.72 11.59
N LEU A 389 -31.55 -13.42 12.41
CA LEU A 389 -30.81 -12.15 12.37
C LEU A 389 -30.08 -11.97 11.04
N ASN A 390 -29.61 -13.08 10.46
CA ASN A 390 -28.99 -13.06 9.16
C ASN A 390 -30.05 -12.74 8.07
N ASN A 391 -31.27 -13.30 8.18
CA ASN A 391 -32.33 -13.27 7.16
C ASN A 391 -32.86 -11.89 6.76
N ASN A 392 -32.84 -10.92 7.67
CA ASN A 392 -33.43 -9.60 7.44
C ASN A 392 -32.76 -8.77 6.32
N ASN A 393 -31.64 -9.22 5.75
CA ASN A 393 -30.91 -8.56 4.67
C ASN A 393 -30.50 -9.53 3.54
N TRP A 394 -31.21 -10.65 3.35
CA TRP A 394 -30.79 -11.75 2.47
C TRP A 394 -31.01 -11.50 0.98
N ASP A 395 -32.20 -11.09 0.56
CA ASP A 395 -32.52 -11.02 -0.88
C ASP A 395 -31.65 -9.99 -1.65
N ASP A 396 -31.15 -8.95 -0.96
CA ASP A 396 -30.26 -7.94 -1.56
C ASP A 396 -28.79 -8.38 -1.67
N LYS A 397 -28.34 -9.36 -0.86
CA LYS A 397 -26.93 -9.83 -0.84
C LYS A 397 -26.67 -11.04 -1.74
N ILE A 398 -27.72 -11.69 -2.25
CA ILE A 398 -27.66 -13.02 -2.90
C ILE A 398 -27.09 -13.03 -4.32
N LYS A 399 -26.90 -11.88 -4.99
CA LYS A 399 -26.42 -11.83 -6.38
C LYS A 399 -25.01 -12.40 -6.61
N ASN A 400 -24.22 -12.63 -5.55
CA ASN A 400 -22.81 -13.03 -5.65
C ASN A 400 -22.47 -14.41 -5.00
N TYR A 401 -23.44 -15.20 -4.53
CA TYR A 401 -23.15 -16.48 -3.85
C TYR A 401 -23.40 -17.71 -4.72
N ASN A 402 -22.37 -18.54 -4.88
CA ASN A 402 -22.49 -19.83 -5.58
C ASN A 402 -23.19 -20.88 -4.71
N ASN A 403 -24.06 -21.69 -5.32
CA ASN A 403 -24.71 -22.87 -4.73
C ASN A 403 -25.58 -22.63 -3.48
N ILE A 404 -26.14 -21.43 -3.31
CA ILE A 404 -26.90 -21.06 -2.11
C ILE A 404 -28.13 -21.96 -1.86
N ASN A 405 -28.83 -22.36 -2.92
CA ASN A 405 -30.00 -23.26 -2.81
C ASN A 405 -29.62 -24.63 -2.26
N ILE A 406 -28.47 -25.17 -2.67
CA ILE A 406 -27.98 -26.49 -2.21
C ILE A 406 -27.58 -26.41 -0.74
N LYS A 407 -26.83 -25.36 -0.36
CA LYS A 407 -26.43 -25.10 1.02
C LYS A 407 -27.63 -24.95 1.95
N MET A 408 -28.61 -24.13 1.56
CA MET A 408 -29.81 -23.91 2.36
C MET A 408 -30.65 -25.18 2.51
N LYS A 409 -30.84 -25.96 1.44
CA LYS A 409 -31.54 -27.26 1.51
C LYS A 409 -30.86 -28.22 2.49
N LYS A 410 -29.53 -28.35 2.42
CA LYS A 410 -28.76 -29.22 3.34
C LYS A 410 -28.79 -28.71 4.78
N LEU A 411 -28.62 -27.41 4.99
CA LEU A 411 -28.66 -26.80 6.32
C LEU A 411 -30.06 -26.95 6.96
N ILE A 412 -31.13 -26.66 6.22
CA ILE A 412 -32.51 -26.85 6.71
C ILE A 412 -32.76 -28.31 7.08
N LYS A 413 -32.34 -29.26 6.24
CA LYS A 413 -32.46 -30.69 6.56
C LYS A 413 -31.72 -31.06 7.86
N CYS A 414 -30.50 -30.56 8.05
CA CYS A 414 -29.74 -30.73 9.29
C CYS A 414 -30.49 -30.17 10.52
N LEU A 415 -31.03 -28.95 10.42
CA LEU A 415 -31.76 -28.31 11.51
C LEU A 415 -33.07 -29.04 11.86
N VAL A 416 -33.83 -29.47 10.84
CA VAL A 416 -35.07 -30.26 11.02
C VAL A 416 -34.77 -31.60 11.69
N ASN A 417 -33.72 -32.31 11.28
CA ASN A 417 -33.27 -33.55 11.91
C ASN A 417 -32.89 -33.34 13.39
N ASN A 418 -32.40 -32.16 13.75
CA ASN A 418 -32.10 -31.77 15.12
C ASN A 418 -33.32 -31.18 15.88
N GLY A 419 -34.53 -31.25 15.31
CA GLY A 419 -35.78 -30.84 15.95
C GLY A 419 -35.97 -29.33 16.02
N ILE A 420 -35.39 -28.57 15.08
CA ILE A 420 -35.64 -27.14 14.87
C ILE A 420 -36.58 -27.01 13.66
N THR A 421 -37.87 -26.76 13.91
CA THR A 421 -38.90 -26.74 12.86
C THR A 421 -39.71 -25.45 12.86
N LYS A 422 -40.47 -25.18 13.94
CA LYS A 422 -41.36 -23.99 14.03
C LYS A 422 -40.67 -22.64 13.76
N PRO A 423 -39.46 -22.35 14.28
CA PRO A 423 -38.84 -21.03 14.09
C PRO A 423 -38.31 -20.76 12.68
N ILE A 424 -38.23 -21.80 11.83
CA ILE A 424 -37.64 -21.72 10.48
C ILE A 424 -38.63 -22.17 9.39
N GLU A 425 -39.93 -22.27 9.70
CA GLU A 425 -40.99 -22.75 8.81
C GLU A 425 -41.03 -21.97 7.48
N PHE A 426 -40.90 -20.64 7.54
CA PHE A 426 -40.82 -19.80 6.35
C PHE A 426 -39.60 -20.10 5.45
N LEU A 427 -38.49 -20.59 6.01
CA LEU A 427 -37.32 -21.04 5.23
C LEU A 427 -37.54 -22.43 4.63
N ILE A 428 -38.20 -23.31 5.38
CA ILE A 428 -38.63 -24.63 4.90
C ILE A 428 -39.51 -24.43 3.66
N ASP A 429 -40.51 -23.55 3.73
CA ASP A 429 -41.42 -23.27 2.62
C ASP A 429 -40.71 -22.62 1.41
N LYS A 430 -39.73 -21.74 1.67
CA LYS A 430 -38.96 -21.04 0.63
C LYS A 430 -37.99 -21.97 -0.13
N TYR A 431 -37.41 -22.97 0.53
CA TYR A 431 -36.33 -23.79 -0.03
C TYR A 431 -36.65 -25.28 -0.19
N ASN A 432 -37.80 -25.80 0.29
CA ASN A 432 -38.24 -27.18 0.01
C ASN A 432 -39.23 -27.32 -1.16
N ASN A 433 -39.63 -26.21 -1.79
CA ASN A 433 -40.36 -26.24 -3.06
C ASN A 433 -39.40 -26.36 -4.26
#